data_AF-A0A8C5MUQ9-F1
#
_entry.id   AF-A0A8C5MUQ9-F1
#
_cell.length_a   1.000
_cell.length_b   1.000
_cell.length_c   1.000
_cell.angle_alpha   90.00
_cell.angle_beta   90.00
_cell.angle_gamma   90.00
#
_symmetry.space_group_name_H-M   'P 1'
#
loop_
_entity.id
_entity.type
_entity.pdbx_description
1 polymer ?
#
loop_
_entity_poly.entity_id
_entity_poly.type
_entity_poly.pdbx_seq_one_letter_code
_entity_poly.pdbx_strand_id
1 'polypeptide(L)'
;MLKLRRLKMLHWFSFIKRIFALFSLVLFLTDSANAQTQCNNGYDMDRSTGQCLDVDECRTIAEACRGDMLCVNQNGGYLCVPRTGTYRSPYRNSFLPAVSPLPSPSFVSPGRPLVCRFGYQLDENSQCTDIDECASETHHCNPTQICINTEGGYTCSCTEGYWLLEGQCLDIDECRFGYCQQLCANVPGSYSCTCNPGFILNEDGRSCQDVDECVASNPCVQSCLNTYGSYLCRCEPGYELEDDGISCSDMDECSVSEFLCQYECVNGPGSYYCICPEGYTLLDDTRSCQDNDECDVRNHTCSTQQACINIPGGYKCLDPVRCEDPYIQISDNRCMCPVENPSCRDQPFTIVHRHMDLISSRSVPTDIFQMQATTRYPGAYYIFQIKSGNEGREFYMRQTGPISATLVMTRPIKGPRDVVLDLEMVTVNTVVNFRGSSVIRLRIFLSEHPF
;
A
#
# COMPACT_ATOMS: atom_id res chain seq x y z
N MET A 1 5.47 30.97 21.06
CA MET A 1 5.27 29.67 20.37
C MET A 1 5.36 28.41 21.25
N LEU A 2 5.49 28.49 22.58
CA LEU A 2 5.45 27.28 23.45
C LEU A 2 4.07 26.90 24.01
N LYS A 3 3.04 27.75 23.88
CA LYS A 3 1.68 27.47 24.39
C LYS A 3 0.77 26.70 23.42
N LEU A 4 1.02 26.74 22.10
CA LEU A 4 0.22 25.98 21.12
C LEU A 4 0.61 24.50 21.00
N ARG A 5 1.84 24.12 21.38
CA ARG A 5 2.29 22.71 21.35
C ARG A 5 1.69 21.85 22.48
N ARG A 6 1.24 22.46 23.59
CA ARG A 6 0.60 21.71 24.70
C ARG A 6 -0.85 21.31 24.43
N LEU A 7 -1.62 22.07 23.63
CA LEU A 7 -3.00 21.70 23.30
C LEU A 7 -3.11 20.54 22.29
N LYS A 8 -2.18 20.43 21.33
CA LYS A 8 -2.18 19.32 20.36
C LYS A 8 -1.82 17.96 21.00
N MET A 9 -0.95 17.94 22.01
CA MET A 9 -0.62 16.73 22.78
C MET A 9 -1.79 16.22 23.63
N LEU A 10 -2.58 17.12 24.24
CA LEU A 10 -3.75 16.74 25.04
C LEU A 10 -4.89 16.14 24.21
N HIS A 11 -5.08 16.58 22.97
CA HIS A 11 -6.06 15.98 22.05
C HIS A 11 -5.62 14.60 21.53
N TRP A 12 -4.32 14.40 21.29
CA TRP A 12 -3.78 13.12 20.82
C TRP A 12 -3.85 12.03 21.90
N PHE A 13 -3.55 12.36 23.16
CA PHE A 13 -3.72 11.44 24.29
C PHE A 13 -5.19 11.08 24.59
N SER A 14 -6.15 11.96 24.27
CA SER A 14 -7.59 11.67 24.39
C SER A 14 -8.08 10.72 23.29
N PHE A 15 -7.52 10.83 22.08
CA PHE A 15 -7.84 9.97 20.95
C PHE A 15 -7.29 8.54 21.14
N ILE A 16 -6.05 8.41 21.63
CA ILE A 16 -5.43 7.09 21.94
C ILE A 16 -6.14 6.38 23.09
N LYS A 17 -6.62 7.10 24.12
CA LYS A 17 -7.44 6.53 25.20
C LYS A 17 -8.81 6.00 24.71
N ARG A 18 -9.40 6.62 23.68
CA ARG A 18 -10.65 6.12 23.07
C ARG A 18 -10.44 4.89 22.20
N ILE A 19 -9.28 4.78 21.54
CA ILE A 19 -8.89 3.60 20.75
C ILE A 19 -8.58 2.41 21.67
N PHE A 20 -7.87 2.62 22.79
CA PHE A 20 -7.62 1.56 23.78
C PHE A 20 -8.88 1.10 24.53
N ALA A 21 -9.85 1.99 24.77
CA ALA A 21 -11.14 1.62 25.36
C ALA A 21 -12.02 0.78 24.41
N LEU A 22 -11.89 0.97 23.09
CA LEU A 22 -12.52 0.13 22.07
C LEU A 22 -11.82 -1.24 21.93
N PHE A 23 -10.49 -1.28 22.11
CA PHE A 23 -9.72 -2.52 22.05
C PHE A 23 -9.91 -3.42 23.29
N SER A 24 -10.14 -2.83 24.47
CA SER A 24 -10.43 -3.59 25.70
C SER A 24 -11.88 -4.10 25.80
N LEU A 25 -12.79 -3.65 24.94
CA LEU A 25 -14.15 -4.20 24.86
C LEU A 25 -14.26 -5.43 23.94
N VAL A 26 -13.21 -5.76 23.19
CA VAL A 26 -13.17 -6.88 22.23
C VAL A 26 -12.48 -8.14 22.82
N LEU A 27 -11.94 -8.06 24.04
CA LEU A 27 -11.11 -9.12 24.61
C LEU A 27 -11.72 -9.95 25.75
N PHE A 28 -13.03 -9.87 25.98
CA PHE A 28 -13.73 -10.78 26.91
C PHE A 28 -15.08 -11.24 26.38
N LEU A 29 -15.07 -12.02 25.29
CA LEU A 29 -16.05 -13.08 25.07
C LEU A 29 -15.35 -14.32 24.51
N THR A 30 -15.13 -15.27 25.43
CA THR A 30 -15.30 -16.72 25.26
C THR A 30 -14.50 -17.48 24.18
N ASP A 31 -13.61 -18.32 24.70
CA ASP A 31 -13.41 -19.74 24.34
C ASP A 31 -13.21 -20.17 22.88
N SER A 32 -12.09 -20.86 22.69
CA SER A 32 -11.77 -21.71 21.57
C SER A 32 -12.90 -22.67 21.19
N ALA A 33 -13.04 -22.87 19.87
CA ALA A 33 -13.87 -23.87 19.17
C ALA A 33 -15.29 -23.45 18.77
N ASN A 34 -15.40 -22.65 17.70
CA ASN A 34 -16.33 -22.97 16.59
C ASN A 34 -16.06 -22.04 15.41
N ALA A 35 -15.38 -22.53 14.37
CA ALA A 35 -15.60 -21.99 13.04
C ALA A 35 -17.01 -22.43 12.64
N GLN A 36 -18.02 -21.58 12.87
CA GLN A 36 -19.35 -21.82 12.34
C GLN A 36 -19.26 -21.70 10.82
N THR A 37 -19.10 -22.84 10.16
CA THR A 37 -19.34 -23.02 8.74
C THR A 37 -20.79 -22.64 8.48
N GLN A 38 -20.99 -21.37 8.12
CA GLN A 38 -22.31 -20.86 7.77
C GLN A 38 -22.59 -21.29 6.32
N CYS A 39 -23.57 -22.18 6.16
CA CYS A 39 -24.05 -22.60 4.86
C CYS A 39 -24.72 -21.42 4.14
N ASN A 40 -24.57 -21.35 2.82
CA ASN A 40 -25.24 -20.33 2.00
C ASN A 40 -26.76 -20.50 2.05
N ASN A 41 -27.52 -19.44 1.80
CA ASN A 41 -28.98 -19.46 1.77
C ASN A 41 -29.50 -20.61 0.87
N GLY A 42 -30.43 -21.42 1.39
CA GLY A 42 -30.96 -22.63 0.73
C GLY A 42 -30.31 -23.94 1.17
N TYR A 43 -29.33 -23.90 2.08
CA TYR A 43 -28.64 -25.09 2.60
C TYR A 43 -28.59 -25.08 4.13
N ASP A 44 -28.81 -26.23 4.76
CA ASP A 44 -28.70 -26.42 6.20
C ASP A 44 -27.54 -27.38 6.54
N MET A 45 -26.91 -27.16 7.68
CA MET A 45 -25.71 -27.88 8.07
C MET A 45 -26.08 -29.17 8.81
N ASP A 46 -25.70 -30.32 8.23
CA ASP A 46 -25.83 -31.59 8.93
C ASP A 46 -24.83 -31.64 10.09
N ARG A 47 -25.35 -31.59 11.32
CA ARG A 47 -24.57 -31.54 12.56
C ARG A 47 -23.72 -32.77 12.81
N SER A 48 -23.97 -33.87 12.10
CA SER A 48 -23.21 -35.11 12.24
C SER A 48 -21.99 -35.20 11.30
N THR A 49 -22.07 -34.57 10.13
CA THR A 49 -21.05 -34.66 9.08
C THR A 49 -20.35 -33.33 8.76
N GLY A 50 -20.90 -32.20 9.23
CA GLY A 50 -20.36 -30.86 9.00
C GLY A 50 -20.51 -30.36 7.56
N GLN A 51 -21.32 -31.05 6.73
CA GLN A 51 -21.58 -30.68 5.34
C GLN A 51 -22.89 -29.89 5.21
N CYS A 52 -22.89 -28.92 4.29
CA CYS A 52 -24.09 -28.15 3.93
C CYS A 52 -24.93 -28.95 2.94
N LEU A 53 -26.12 -29.36 3.37
CA LEU A 53 -27.07 -30.10 2.56
C LEU A 53 -28.20 -29.17 2.14
N ASP A 54 -28.68 -29.37 0.92
CA ASP A 54 -29.82 -28.65 0.37
C ASP A 54 -31.07 -28.83 1.23
N VAL A 55 -31.80 -27.74 1.48
CA VAL A 55 -33.04 -27.78 2.29
C VAL A 55 -34.20 -28.13 1.38
N ASP A 56 -34.89 -29.24 1.64
CA ASP A 56 -36.11 -29.58 0.89
C ASP A 56 -37.28 -28.67 1.32
N GLU A 57 -37.43 -27.51 0.67
CA GLU A 57 -38.47 -26.54 1.01
C GLU A 57 -39.89 -27.06 0.75
N CYS A 58 -40.04 -28.01 -0.18
CA CYS A 58 -41.32 -28.65 -0.47
C CYS A 58 -41.81 -29.55 0.66
N ARG A 59 -40.93 -29.99 1.55
CA ARG A 59 -41.26 -30.77 2.75
C ARG A 59 -41.25 -29.94 4.03
N THR A 60 -40.38 -28.94 4.10
CA THR A 60 -40.16 -28.16 5.32
C THR A 60 -41.07 -26.94 5.43
N ILE A 61 -41.56 -26.38 4.31
CA ILE A 61 -42.47 -25.24 4.30
C ILE A 61 -43.87 -25.70 3.85
N ALA A 62 -44.84 -25.67 4.76
CA ALA A 62 -46.24 -25.93 4.42
C ALA A 62 -46.76 -24.80 3.51
N GLU A 63 -47.30 -25.18 2.34
CA GLU A 63 -47.72 -24.23 1.27
C GLU A 63 -46.57 -23.38 0.68
N ALA A 64 -45.39 -23.96 0.48
CA ALA A 64 -44.25 -23.30 -0.19
C ALA A 64 -44.63 -22.61 -1.51
N CYS A 65 -45.58 -23.16 -2.28
CA CYS A 65 -46.14 -22.57 -3.48
C CYS A 65 -47.62 -22.19 -3.26
N ARG A 66 -48.00 -20.94 -3.57
CA ARG A 66 -49.40 -20.47 -3.44
C ARG A 66 -50.29 -21.01 -4.57
N GLY A 67 -51.49 -21.50 -4.24
CA GLY A 67 -52.49 -21.95 -5.23
C GLY A 67 -52.25 -23.38 -5.75
N ASP A 68 -52.75 -23.69 -6.96
CA ASP A 68 -52.71 -25.04 -7.58
C ASP A 68 -51.33 -25.38 -8.23
N MET A 69 -50.24 -24.97 -7.58
CA MET A 69 -48.86 -25.18 -8.06
C MET A 69 -48.19 -26.35 -7.33
N LEU A 70 -47.44 -27.16 -8.08
CA LEU A 70 -46.61 -28.26 -7.57
C LEU A 70 -45.21 -27.74 -7.23
N CYS A 71 -44.77 -27.97 -6.00
CA CYS A 71 -43.42 -27.65 -5.56
C CYS A 71 -42.42 -28.72 -6.02
N VAL A 72 -41.30 -28.30 -6.60
CA VAL A 72 -40.17 -29.16 -6.99
C VAL A 72 -38.91 -28.63 -6.32
N ASN A 73 -38.29 -29.44 -5.46
CA ASN A 73 -37.06 -29.06 -4.76
C ASN A 73 -35.86 -28.97 -5.74
N GLN A 74 -35.02 -27.96 -5.60
CA GLN A 74 -33.78 -27.77 -6.37
C GLN A 74 -32.62 -27.45 -5.43
N ASN A 75 -31.39 -27.64 -5.92
CA ASN A 75 -30.21 -27.42 -5.10
C ASN A 75 -30.00 -25.91 -4.81
N GLY A 76 -30.31 -25.47 -3.60
CA GLY A 76 -30.27 -24.09 -3.11
C GLY A 76 -31.60 -23.34 -3.18
N GLY A 77 -32.72 -24.04 -3.37
CA GLY A 77 -34.08 -23.45 -3.37
C GLY A 77 -35.11 -24.30 -4.11
N TYR A 78 -36.35 -23.83 -4.26
CA TYR A 78 -37.43 -24.61 -4.86
C TYR A 78 -38.08 -23.91 -6.07
N LEU A 79 -38.67 -24.70 -6.97
CA LEU A 79 -39.40 -24.23 -8.15
C LEU A 79 -40.88 -24.60 -8.05
N CYS A 80 -41.76 -23.61 -8.25
CA CYS A 80 -43.20 -23.84 -8.35
C CYS A 80 -43.62 -24.01 -9.80
N VAL A 81 -44.15 -25.18 -10.16
CA VAL A 81 -44.64 -25.47 -11.51
C VAL A 81 -46.15 -25.73 -11.50
N PRO A 82 -46.92 -25.28 -12.51
CA PRO A 82 -48.36 -25.51 -12.55
C PRO A 82 -48.67 -27.01 -12.64
N ARG A 83 -49.70 -27.47 -11.91
CA ARG A 83 -50.13 -28.88 -11.85
C ARG A 83 -50.97 -29.27 -13.09
N THR A 84 -50.47 -28.97 -14.28
CA THR A 84 -51.03 -29.43 -15.55
C THR A 84 -49.89 -29.87 -16.45
N GLY A 85 -49.91 -31.16 -16.84
CA GLY A 85 -48.85 -31.79 -17.60
C GLY A 85 -48.57 -31.10 -18.94
N THR A 86 -47.30 -31.18 -19.32
CA THR A 86 -46.67 -30.85 -20.61
C THR A 86 -46.08 -29.43 -20.75
N TYR A 87 -44.81 -29.30 -20.39
CA TYR A 87 -43.88 -28.42 -21.13
C TYR A 87 -42.88 -29.31 -21.86
N ARG A 88 -42.97 -29.31 -23.19
CA ARG A 88 -42.05 -29.97 -24.11
C ARG A 88 -41.06 -28.91 -24.61
N SER A 89 -39.78 -29.25 -24.57
CA SER A 89 -38.67 -28.49 -25.16
C SER A 89 -38.92 -28.14 -26.65
N PRO A 90 -38.36 -27.02 -27.17
CA PRO A 90 -38.75 -26.45 -28.44
C PRO A 90 -37.88 -26.99 -29.58
N TYR A 91 -38.15 -28.18 -30.13
CA TYR A 91 -37.74 -28.54 -31.50
C TYR A 91 -38.57 -29.72 -32.00
N ARG A 92 -39.60 -29.45 -32.82
CA ARG A 92 -39.85 -30.18 -34.09
C ARG A 92 -41.14 -29.69 -34.76
N ASN A 93 -40.94 -29.19 -35.98
CA ASN A 93 -41.91 -29.22 -37.06
C ASN A 93 -42.51 -30.62 -37.22
N SER A 94 -43.83 -30.68 -37.37
CA SER A 94 -44.48 -31.41 -38.47
C SER A 94 -46.00 -31.43 -38.33
N PHE A 95 -46.67 -30.78 -39.30
CA PHE A 95 -47.93 -31.17 -39.94
C PHE A 95 -49.22 -31.29 -39.09
N LEU A 96 -50.13 -30.34 -39.31
CA LEU A 96 -51.58 -30.52 -39.16
C LEU A 96 -52.13 -31.28 -40.38
N PRO A 97 -53.25 -32.01 -40.23
CA PRO A 97 -54.44 -31.51 -40.88
C PRO A 97 -55.68 -31.46 -39.98
N ALA A 98 -56.61 -30.61 -40.44
CA ALA A 98 -57.86 -30.20 -39.83
C ALA A 98 -58.85 -31.35 -39.53
N VAL A 99 -59.61 -31.19 -38.44
CA VAL A 99 -60.97 -31.71 -38.30
C VAL A 99 -61.83 -30.67 -37.57
N SER A 100 -62.99 -30.41 -38.16
CA SER A 100 -64.05 -29.44 -37.85
C SER A 100 -64.83 -29.73 -36.55
N PRO A 101 -65.51 -28.72 -35.95
CA PRO A 101 -66.66 -28.97 -35.09
C PRO A 101 -67.97 -28.86 -35.87
N LEU A 102 -68.83 -29.85 -35.64
CA LEU A 102 -70.25 -29.88 -36.00
C LEU A 102 -71.08 -28.89 -35.15
N PRO A 103 -72.27 -28.48 -35.64
CA PRO A 103 -73.08 -27.41 -35.07
C PRO A 103 -74.07 -27.93 -34.01
N SER A 104 -74.57 -27.02 -33.18
CA SER A 104 -75.78 -27.22 -32.38
C SER A 104 -76.60 -25.91 -32.35
N PRO A 105 -77.92 -25.95 -32.17
CA PRO A 105 -78.85 -25.78 -33.28
C PRO A 105 -79.61 -24.46 -33.25
N SER A 106 -80.01 -24.04 -34.45
CA SER A 106 -80.99 -23.00 -34.73
C SER A 106 -82.39 -23.41 -34.25
N PHE A 107 -82.97 -22.64 -33.33
CA PHE A 107 -84.42 -22.60 -33.11
C PHE A 107 -84.99 -21.37 -33.83
N VAL A 108 -85.80 -21.63 -34.85
CA VAL A 108 -86.65 -20.64 -35.51
C VAL A 108 -87.99 -20.63 -34.80
N SER A 109 -88.35 -19.49 -34.22
CA SER A 109 -89.72 -19.16 -33.82
C SER A 109 -90.14 -17.89 -34.58
N PRO A 110 -91.24 -17.90 -35.35
CA PRO A 110 -91.61 -16.79 -36.22
C PRO A 110 -92.38 -15.71 -35.44
N GLY A 111 -92.10 -14.44 -35.75
CA GLY A 111 -92.99 -13.32 -35.42
C GLY A 111 -92.46 -12.30 -34.41
N ARG A 112 -91.19 -11.90 -34.48
CA ARG A 112 -90.69 -10.74 -33.72
C ARG A 112 -90.16 -9.68 -34.71
N PRO A 113 -90.57 -8.39 -34.58
CA PRO A 113 -90.02 -7.33 -35.42
C PRO A 113 -88.49 -7.34 -35.29
N LEU A 114 -87.78 -7.15 -36.40
CA LEU A 114 -86.32 -7.00 -36.41
C LEU A 114 -85.97 -5.77 -35.57
N VAL A 115 -85.60 -6.02 -34.32
CA VAL A 115 -85.06 -5.02 -33.40
C VAL A 115 -83.62 -5.42 -33.16
N CYS A 116 -82.70 -4.59 -33.62
CA CYS A 116 -81.27 -4.78 -33.35
C CYS A 116 -80.99 -4.69 -31.85
N ARG A 117 -79.90 -5.31 -31.41
CA ARG A 117 -79.45 -5.21 -30.00
C ARG A 117 -79.11 -3.74 -29.69
N PHE A 118 -79.15 -3.35 -28.41
CA PHE A 118 -78.69 -2.01 -27.99
C PHE A 118 -77.28 -1.75 -28.55
N GLY A 119 -77.07 -0.57 -29.13
CA GLY A 119 -75.83 -0.19 -29.84
C GLY A 119 -75.82 -0.45 -31.35
N TYR A 120 -76.90 -0.96 -31.94
CA TYR A 120 -76.98 -1.26 -33.38
C TYR A 120 -78.23 -0.68 -34.03
N GLN A 121 -78.11 -0.22 -35.29
CA GLN A 121 -79.20 0.28 -36.11
C GLN A 121 -79.45 -0.62 -37.34
N LEU A 122 -80.71 -0.72 -37.77
CA LEU A 122 -81.06 -1.41 -39.02
C LEU A 122 -80.63 -0.56 -40.21
N ASP A 123 -79.83 -1.14 -41.11
CA ASP A 123 -79.57 -0.55 -42.42
C ASP A 123 -80.73 -0.82 -43.42
N GLU A 124 -80.64 -0.25 -44.62
CA GLU A 124 -81.63 -0.42 -45.70
C GLU A 124 -81.83 -1.88 -46.14
N ASN A 125 -80.89 -2.78 -45.79
CA ASN A 125 -80.90 -4.20 -46.12
C ASN A 125 -81.39 -5.09 -44.96
N SER A 126 -81.95 -4.51 -43.90
CA SER A 126 -82.38 -5.22 -42.69
C SER A 126 -81.23 -5.92 -41.93
N GLN A 127 -80.00 -5.42 -42.08
CA GLN A 127 -78.83 -5.88 -41.33
C GLN A 127 -78.54 -4.92 -40.17
N CYS A 128 -78.21 -5.48 -39.00
CA CYS A 128 -77.82 -4.68 -37.85
C CYS A 128 -76.38 -4.19 -38.02
N THR A 129 -76.22 -2.89 -38.23
CA THR A 129 -74.93 -2.21 -38.25
C THR A 129 -74.71 -1.51 -36.93
N ASP A 130 -73.46 -1.53 -36.49
CA ASP A 130 -73.04 -0.86 -35.25
C ASP A 130 -73.29 0.65 -35.36
N ILE A 131 -73.80 1.27 -34.30
CA ILE A 131 -73.97 2.71 -34.22
C ILE A 131 -72.64 3.30 -33.76
N ASP A 132 -71.98 4.06 -34.61
CA ASP A 132 -70.77 4.78 -34.19
C ASP A 132 -71.17 5.97 -33.32
N GLU A 133 -71.21 5.77 -31.99
CA GLU A 133 -71.56 6.83 -31.04
C GLU A 133 -70.50 7.94 -30.96
N CYS A 134 -69.27 7.66 -31.43
CA CYS A 134 -68.19 8.63 -31.52
C CYS A 134 -68.36 9.57 -32.73
N ALA A 135 -68.72 9.02 -33.89
CA ALA A 135 -68.98 9.81 -35.10
C ALA A 135 -70.31 10.59 -35.04
N SER A 136 -71.28 10.08 -34.28
CA SER A 136 -72.59 10.72 -34.10
C SER A 136 -72.65 11.68 -32.90
N GLU A 137 -71.55 11.87 -32.17
CA GLU A 137 -71.43 12.72 -30.97
C GLU A 137 -72.46 12.39 -29.85
N THR A 138 -73.01 11.18 -29.84
CA THR A 138 -73.97 10.73 -28.81
C THR A 138 -73.30 10.07 -27.60
N HIS A 139 -71.97 10.03 -27.57
CA HIS A 139 -71.19 9.50 -26.46
C HIS A 139 -71.22 10.41 -25.21
N HIS A 140 -71.10 9.83 -24.02
CA HIS A 140 -71.07 10.57 -22.74
C HIS A 140 -69.64 10.68 -22.15
N CYS A 141 -68.61 10.54 -22.98
CA CYS A 141 -67.22 10.76 -22.55
C CYS A 141 -66.97 12.20 -22.09
N ASN A 142 -66.06 12.40 -21.14
CA ASN A 142 -65.60 13.72 -20.72
C ASN A 142 -64.89 14.44 -21.89
N PRO A 143 -64.99 15.77 -22.07
CA PRO A 143 -64.24 16.49 -23.10
C PRO A 143 -62.72 16.26 -23.14
N THR A 144 -62.12 15.77 -22.05
CA THR A 144 -60.68 15.43 -21.97
C THR A 144 -60.36 13.98 -22.34
N GLN A 145 -61.36 13.17 -22.71
CA GLN A 145 -61.24 11.76 -23.09
C GLN A 145 -61.47 11.58 -24.59
N ILE A 146 -60.87 10.53 -25.13
CA ILE A 146 -61.08 10.08 -26.50
C ILE A 146 -62.18 9.01 -26.48
N CYS A 147 -63.18 9.18 -27.36
CA CYS A 147 -64.19 8.17 -27.63
C CYS A 147 -63.63 7.14 -28.62
N ILE A 148 -63.72 5.86 -28.27
CA ILE A 148 -63.37 4.73 -29.15
C ILE A 148 -64.65 3.92 -29.36
N ASN A 149 -65.09 3.82 -30.61
CA ASN A 149 -66.25 3.03 -30.97
C ASN A 149 -65.91 1.52 -30.90
N THR A 150 -66.81 0.73 -30.33
CA THR A 150 -66.65 -0.71 -30.15
C THR A 150 -67.91 -1.43 -30.64
N GLU A 151 -67.79 -2.70 -31.00
CA GLU A 151 -68.95 -3.44 -31.53
C GLU A 151 -70.06 -3.58 -30.45
N GLY A 152 -71.15 -2.82 -30.60
CA GLY A 152 -72.29 -2.72 -29.70
C GLY A 152 -72.25 -1.60 -28.66
N GLY A 153 -71.36 -0.61 -28.80
CA GLY A 153 -71.32 0.59 -27.96
C GLY A 153 -69.97 1.31 -28.01
N TYR A 154 -69.68 2.21 -27.07
CA TYR A 154 -68.41 2.95 -27.06
C TYR A 154 -67.65 2.80 -25.74
N THR A 155 -66.34 2.99 -25.79
CA THR A 155 -65.48 3.11 -24.60
C THR A 155 -64.77 4.47 -24.60
N CYS A 156 -64.61 5.05 -23.42
CA CYS A 156 -63.86 6.30 -23.25
C CYS A 156 -62.48 5.97 -22.71
N SER A 157 -61.43 6.40 -23.40
CA SER A 157 -60.04 6.27 -22.97
C SER A 157 -59.38 7.63 -22.83
N CYS A 158 -58.27 7.69 -22.10
CA CYS A 158 -57.43 8.88 -22.08
C CYS A 158 -56.43 8.85 -23.24
N THR A 159 -55.82 10.00 -23.53
CA THR A 159 -54.64 10.10 -24.42
C THR A 159 -53.48 9.27 -23.86
N GLU A 160 -52.54 8.86 -24.73
CA GLU A 160 -51.31 8.19 -24.28
C GLU A 160 -50.60 9.02 -23.19
N GLY A 161 -50.06 8.34 -22.17
CA GLY A 161 -49.46 8.99 -20.99
C GLY A 161 -50.45 9.32 -19.86
N TYR A 162 -51.75 9.04 -20.03
CA TYR A 162 -52.76 9.31 -18.99
C TYR A 162 -53.57 8.05 -18.65
N TRP A 163 -53.97 7.93 -17.38
CA TRP A 163 -54.84 6.86 -16.87
C TRP A 163 -56.18 7.43 -16.41
N LEU A 164 -57.24 6.64 -16.64
CA LEU A 164 -58.60 7.04 -16.30
C LEU A 164 -58.92 6.67 -14.85
N LEU A 165 -59.07 7.68 -13.99
CA LEU A 165 -59.49 7.52 -12.61
C LEU A 165 -60.73 8.38 -12.34
N GLU A 166 -61.84 7.74 -11.93
CA GLU A 166 -63.11 8.41 -11.58
C GLU A 166 -63.64 9.39 -12.66
N GLY A 167 -63.43 9.07 -13.95
CA GLY A 167 -63.91 9.91 -15.06
C GLY A 167 -63.01 11.11 -15.38
N GLN A 168 -61.80 11.17 -14.83
CA GLN A 168 -60.76 12.16 -15.14
C GLN A 168 -59.50 11.47 -15.66
N CYS A 169 -58.84 12.12 -16.63
CA CYS A 169 -57.53 11.68 -17.12
C CYS A 169 -56.45 12.30 -16.25
N LEU A 170 -55.79 11.46 -15.46
CA LEU A 170 -54.65 11.85 -14.67
C LEU A 170 -53.37 11.42 -15.39
N ASP A 171 -52.35 12.24 -15.26
CA ASP A 171 -51.03 11.96 -15.81
C ASP A 171 -50.44 10.71 -15.15
N ILE A 172 -49.82 9.84 -15.95
CA ILE A 172 -49.10 8.69 -15.45
C ILE A 172 -47.74 9.21 -14.97
N ASP A 173 -47.41 9.02 -13.69
CA ASP A 173 -46.08 9.38 -13.19
C ASP A 173 -45.09 8.26 -13.51
N GLU A 174 -44.43 8.30 -14.67
CA GLU A 174 -43.46 7.28 -15.08
C GLU A 174 -42.23 7.25 -14.18
N CYS A 175 -41.92 8.36 -13.49
CA CYS A 175 -40.81 8.42 -12.54
C CYS A 175 -41.05 7.51 -11.33
N ARG A 176 -42.31 7.34 -10.92
CA ARG A 176 -42.67 6.41 -9.84
C ARG A 176 -42.46 4.94 -10.20
N PHE A 177 -42.42 4.61 -11.49
CA PHE A 177 -42.23 3.26 -12.00
C PHE A 177 -40.79 2.95 -12.42
N GLY A 178 -39.84 3.88 -12.25
CA GLY A 178 -38.42 3.65 -12.51
C GLY A 178 -38.06 3.59 -14.00
N TYR A 179 -38.74 4.40 -14.84
CA TYR A 179 -38.51 4.42 -16.29
C TYR A 179 -37.16 5.02 -16.72
N CYS A 180 -36.52 5.81 -15.85
CA CYS A 180 -35.18 6.38 -16.06
C CYS A 180 -34.15 5.71 -15.14
N GLN A 181 -32.90 5.57 -15.62
CA GLN A 181 -31.83 5.00 -14.81
C GLN A 181 -31.37 5.91 -13.67
N GLN A 182 -31.34 7.24 -13.88
CA GLN A 182 -30.82 8.22 -12.92
C GLN A 182 -31.86 9.29 -12.57
N LEU A 183 -31.87 10.43 -13.26
CA LEU A 183 -32.77 11.54 -12.96
C LEU A 183 -34.00 11.48 -13.86
N CYS A 184 -35.18 11.59 -13.26
CA CYS A 184 -36.47 11.58 -13.96
C CYS A 184 -37.28 12.84 -13.61
N ALA A 185 -37.83 13.48 -14.64
CA ALA A 185 -38.80 14.55 -14.50
C ALA A 185 -40.11 14.13 -15.18
N ASN A 186 -41.18 14.08 -14.40
CA ASN A 186 -42.53 13.81 -14.91
C ASN A 186 -43.06 15.06 -15.61
N VAL A 187 -43.59 14.91 -16.83
CA VAL A 187 -44.08 16.02 -17.66
C VAL A 187 -45.50 15.66 -18.13
N PRO A 188 -46.48 16.56 -18.16
CA PRO A 188 -47.83 16.19 -18.60
C PRO A 188 -47.84 15.44 -19.95
N GLY A 189 -48.26 14.17 -19.92
CA GLY A 189 -48.34 13.24 -21.05
C GLY A 189 -47.07 12.46 -21.39
N SER A 190 -45.97 12.64 -20.64
CA SER A 190 -44.70 11.93 -20.87
C SER A 190 -43.71 12.10 -19.70
N TYR A 191 -42.45 11.78 -19.93
CA TYR A 191 -41.39 11.99 -18.95
C TYR A 191 -40.08 12.35 -19.66
N SER A 192 -39.18 12.97 -18.92
CA SER A 192 -37.83 13.31 -19.39
C SER A 192 -36.79 12.71 -18.47
N CYS A 193 -35.90 11.90 -19.04
CA CYS A 193 -34.73 11.38 -18.33
C CYS A 193 -33.53 12.30 -18.55
N THR A 194 -32.78 12.54 -17.48
CA THR A 194 -31.48 13.21 -17.53
C THR A 194 -30.46 12.41 -16.73
N CYS A 195 -29.18 12.64 -17.00
CA CYS A 195 -28.10 11.96 -16.30
C CYS A 195 -27.41 12.91 -15.31
N ASN A 196 -26.85 12.33 -14.26
CA ASN A 196 -25.97 13.03 -13.33
C ASN A 196 -24.73 13.57 -14.06
N PRO A 197 -24.04 14.57 -13.50
CA PRO A 197 -22.73 14.99 -14.02
C PRO A 197 -21.78 13.80 -14.17
N GLY A 198 -20.96 13.78 -15.23
CA GLY A 198 -20.09 12.64 -15.58
C GLY A 198 -20.76 11.57 -16.45
N PHE A 199 -22.03 11.73 -16.82
CA PHE A 199 -22.77 10.79 -17.65
C PHE A 199 -23.42 11.47 -18.86
N ILE A 200 -23.60 10.72 -19.94
CA ILE A 200 -24.35 11.10 -21.13
C ILE A 200 -25.57 10.20 -21.32
N LEU A 201 -26.67 10.77 -21.81
CA LEU A 201 -27.90 10.03 -22.09
C LEU A 201 -27.71 9.21 -23.37
N ASN A 202 -28.03 7.92 -23.31
CA ASN A 202 -27.96 7.00 -24.45
C ASN A 202 -29.07 7.27 -25.47
N GLU A 203 -28.95 6.66 -26.66
CA GLU A 203 -29.93 6.78 -27.76
C GLU A 203 -31.33 6.27 -27.38
N ASP A 204 -31.44 5.42 -26.35
CA ASP A 204 -32.72 4.96 -25.82
C ASP A 204 -33.50 6.04 -25.04
N GLY A 205 -32.86 7.18 -24.77
CA GLY A 205 -33.43 8.29 -24.02
C GLY A 205 -33.71 7.98 -22.55
N ARG A 206 -33.17 6.87 -21.99
CA ARG A 206 -33.50 6.39 -20.64
C ARG A 206 -32.28 5.98 -19.83
N SER A 207 -31.26 5.40 -20.47
CA SER A 207 -30.06 4.93 -19.80
C SER A 207 -28.93 5.96 -19.90
N CYS A 208 -28.05 5.92 -18.91
CA CYS A 208 -26.93 6.84 -18.77
C CYS A 208 -25.63 6.08 -18.92
N GLN A 209 -24.82 6.49 -19.89
CA GLN A 209 -23.47 5.98 -20.09
C GLN A 209 -22.46 6.90 -19.41
N ASP A 210 -21.53 6.29 -18.70
CA ASP A 210 -20.39 6.96 -18.08
C ASP A 210 -19.49 7.61 -19.13
N VAL A 211 -19.07 8.84 -18.89
CA VAL A 211 -18.15 9.56 -19.77
C VAL A 211 -16.73 9.22 -19.37
N ASP A 212 -15.97 8.58 -20.26
CA ASP A 212 -14.55 8.34 -20.01
C ASP A 212 -13.75 9.63 -20.24
N GLU A 213 -13.48 10.37 -19.16
CA GLU A 213 -12.74 11.62 -19.25
C GLU A 213 -11.27 11.41 -19.66
N CYS A 214 -10.71 10.23 -19.42
CA CYS A 214 -9.32 9.90 -19.78
C CYS A 214 -9.12 9.79 -21.30
N VAL A 215 -10.15 9.38 -22.04
CA VAL A 215 -10.12 9.27 -23.51
C VAL A 215 -10.52 10.58 -24.18
N ALA A 216 -11.52 11.28 -23.64
CA ALA A 216 -12.06 12.48 -24.27
C ALA A 216 -11.10 13.68 -24.18
N SER A 217 -10.54 13.94 -23.01
CA SER A 217 -9.61 15.04 -22.75
C SER A 217 -8.90 14.76 -21.43
N ASN A 218 -7.81 13.99 -21.46
CA ASN A 218 -7.10 13.56 -20.26
C ASN A 218 -6.84 14.75 -19.31
N PRO A 219 -7.55 14.81 -18.16
CA PRO A 219 -7.46 15.94 -17.24
C PRO A 219 -6.24 15.86 -16.32
N CYS A 220 -5.55 14.72 -16.29
CA CYS A 220 -4.44 14.44 -15.38
C CYS A 220 -3.08 14.76 -16.01
N VAL A 221 -2.10 15.17 -15.19
CA VAL A 221 -0.73 15.43 -15.66
C VAL A 221 -0.01 14.13 -16.05
N GLN A 222 -0.20 13.06 -15.28
CA GLN A 222 0.48 11.77 -15.48
C GLN A 222 -0.50 10.66 -15.85
N SER A 223 -1.02 9.90 -14.87
CA SER A 223 -1.93 8.78 -15.12
C SER A 223 -3.38 9.16 -14.80
N CYS A 224 -4.30 8.84 -15.71
CA CYS A 224 -5.74 8.99 -15.51
C CYS A 224 -6.41 7.62 -15.42
N LEU A 225 -7.32 7.47 -14.46
CA LEU A 225 -8.14 6.29 -14.29
C LEU A 225 -9.62 6.70 -14.29
N ASN A 226 -10.36 6.23 -15.28
CA ASN A 226 -11.79 6.46 -15.35
C ASN A 226 -12.51 5.70 -14.21
N THR A 227 -13.46 6.33 -13.56
CA THR A 227 -14.29 5.75 -12.50
C THR A 227 -15.77 6.01 -12.81
N TYR A 228 -16.68 5.29 -12.16
CA TYR A 228 -18.10 5.50 -12.45
C TYR A 228 -18.58 6.88 -11.96
N GLY A 229 -18.85 7.79 -12.91
CA GLY A 229 -19.33 9.16 -12.73
C GLY A 229 -18.25 10.22 -12.54
N SER A 230 -16.96 9.87 -12.68
CA SER A 230 -15.82 10.78 -12.51
C SER A 230 -14.52 10.09 -12.95
N TYR A 231 -13.39 10.76 -12.82
CA TYR A 231 -12.06 10.17 -12.95
C TYR A 231 -11.23 10.34 -11.67
N LEU A 232 -10.11 9.62 -11.59
CA LEU A 232 -9.06 9.79 -10.59
C LEU A 232 -7.70 9.95 -11.27
N CYS A 233 -6.94 10.96 -10.86
CA CYS A 233 -5.54 11.11 -11.27
C CYS A 233 -4.61 10.34 -10.32
N ARG A 234 -3.58 9.73 -10.90
CA ARG A 234 -2.55 9.01 -10.17
C ARG A 234 -1.17 9.43 -10.65
N CYS A 235 -0.27 9.62 -9.69
CA CYS A 235 1.12 9.92 -9.98
C CYS A 235 1.95 8.65 -10.19
N GLU A 236 3.00 8.76 -10.98
CA GLU A 236 4.04 7.77 -11.17
C GLU A 236 4.81 7.54 -9.86
N PRO A 237 5.48 6.39 -9.69
CA PRO A 237 6.31 6.14 -8.51
C PRO A 237 7.34 7.27 -8.30
N GLY A 238 7.50 7.72 -7.05
CA GLY A 238 8.38 8.84 -6.69
C GLY A 238 7.70 10.22 -6.75
N TYR A 239 6.42 10.28 -7.09
CA TYR A 239 5.64 11.52 -7.10
C TYR A 239 4.41 11.42 -6.18
N GLU A 240 4.03 12.54 -5.57
CA GLU A 240 2.82 12.67 -4.77
C GLU A 240 1.78 13.56 -5.45
N LEU A 241 0.49 13.24 -5.22
CA LEU A 241 -0.63 13.99 -5.77
C LEU A 241 -0.87 15.23 -4.90
N GLU A 242 -0.89 16.38 -5.53
CA GLU A 242 -1.13 17.68 -4.90
C GLU A 242 -2.59 17.84 -4.44
N ASP A 243 -2.86 18.88 -3.64
CA ASP A 243 -4.19 19.20 -3.10
C ASP A 243 -5.24 19.49 -4.19
N ASP A 244 -4.81 19.81 -5.42
CA ASP A 244 -5.68 20.01 -6.57
C ASP A 244 -6.23 18.69 -7.15
N GLY A 245 -5.69 17.55 -6.73
CA GLY A 245 -6.08 16.22 -7.19
C GLY A 245 -5.65 15.91 -8.63
N ILE A 246 -4.80 16.73 -9.25
CA ILE A 246 -4.44 16.65 -10.67
C ILE A 246 -2.93 16.72 -10.88
N SER A 247 -2.26 17.63 -10.17
CA SER A 247 -0.83 17.87 -10.29
C SER A 247 -0.05 16.86 -9.47
N CYS A 248 1.13 16.50 -9.99
CA CYS A 248 2.06 15.60 -9.32
C CYS A 248 3.35 16.35 -9.02
N SER A 249 3.78 16.34 -7.77
CA SER A 249 5.06 16.88 -7.35
C SER A 249 6.01 15.76 -6.95
N ASP A 250 7.30 16.02 -7.15
CA ASP A 250 8.36 15.10 -6.82
C ASP A 250 8.43 14.90 -5.31
N MET A 251 8.46 13.64 -4.86
CA MET A 251 8.61 13.32 -3.45
C MET A 251 10.07 13.43 -3.06
N ASP A 252 10.42 14.38 -2.20
CA ASP A 252 11.78 14.48 -1.68
C ASP A 252 12.08 13.34 -0.71
N GLU A 253 12.58 12.22 -1.22
CA GLU A 253 12.85 11.05 -0.39
C GLU A 253 13.94 11.31 0.64
N CYS A 254 14.92 12.17 0.32
CA CYS A 254 15.97 12.57 1.24
C CYS A 254 15.43 13.30 2.48
N SER A 255 14.29 14.00 2.35
CA SER A 255 13.59 14.62 3.48
C SER A 255 12.78 13.63 4.33
N VAL A 256 12.39 12.50 3.75
CA VAL A 256 11.57 11.46 4.43
C VAL A 256 12.41 10.60 5.36
N SER A 257 13.65 10.25 4.95
CA SER A 257 14.52 9.37 5.74
C SER A 257 16.00 9.71 5.58
N GLU A 258 16.64 10.05 6.70
CA GLU A 258 18.09 10.30 6.76
C GLU A 258 18.94 9.02 6.55
N PHE A 259 18.33 7.84 6.52
CA PHE A 259 19.03 6.54 6.39
C PHE A 259 18.95 5.92 4.99
N LEU A 260 18.55 6.69 3.96
CA LEU A 260 18.44 6.19 2.59
C LEU A 260 19.81 5.92 1.94
N CYS A 261 20.77 6.80 2.21
CA CYS A 261 22.14 6.73 1.71
C CYS A 261 23.12 6.58 2.87
N GLN A 262 24.24 5.91 2.65
CA GLN A 262 25.29 5.80 3.67
C GLN A 262 25.97 7.16 3.96
N TYR A 263 26.11 8.01 2.95
CA TYR A 263 26.74 9.33 3.08
C TYR A 263 25.82 10.49 2.72
N GLU A 264 25.70 10.82 1.43
CA GLU A 264 24.93 11.97 0.98
C GLU A 264 23.82 11.52 0.03
N CYS A 265 22.60 12.00 0.31
CA CYS A 265 21.40 11.78 -0.49
C CYS A 265 21.12 13.02 -1.30
N VAL A 266 20.92 12.85 -2.61
CA VAL A 266 20.51 13.93 -3.51
C VAL A 266 19.15 13.59 -4.10
N ASN A 267 18.17 14.46 -3.86
CA ASN A 267 16.84 14.32 -4.41
C ASN A 267 16.86 14.56 -5.93
N GLY A 268 16.08 13.78 -6.67
CA GLY A 268 15.97 13.86 -8.12
C GLY A 268 14.55 13.57 -8.59
N PRO A 269 14.21 13.91 -9.84
CA PRO A 269 12.85 13.77 -10.34
C PRO A 269 12.42 12.29 -10.43
N GLY A 270 11.45 11.90 -9.61
CA GLY A 270 10.88 10.56 -9.47
C GLY A 270 11.74 9.58 -8.68
N SER A 271 12.92 10.01 -8.22
CA SER A 271 13.82 9.18 -7.41
C SER A 271 15.01 9.98 -6.89
N TYR A 272 15.62 9.49 -5.83
CA TYR A 272 16.89 9.98 -5.30
C TYR A 272 18.08 9.16 -5.80
N TYR A 273 19.28 9.72 -5.65
CA TYR A 273 20.53 8.99 -5.80
C TYR A 273 21.51 9.33 -4.68
N CYS A 274 22.34 8.34 -4.35
CA CYS A 274 23.36 8.48 -3.31
C CYS A 274 24.71 8.84 -3.93
N ILE A 275 25.45 9.72 -3.28
CA ILE A 275 26.83 10.05 -3.66
C ILE A 275 27.80 9.71 -2.53
N CYS A 276 28.94 9.14 -2.92
CA CYS A 276 30.03 8.80 -2.01
C CYS A 276 31.08 9.91 -2.00
N PRO A 277 31.78 10.10 -0.86
CA PRO A 277 32.87 11.07 -0.78
C PRO A 277 34.08 10.63 -1.61
N GLU A 278 35.05 11.53 -1.78
CA GLU A 278 36.31 11.22 -2.46
C GLU A 278 37.03 10.04 -1.78
N GLY A 279 37.64 9.16 -2.58
CA GLY A 279 38.28 7.94 -2.08
C GLY A 279 37.31 6.76 -1.90
N TYR A 280 36.02 6.92 -2.19
CA TYR A 280 35.02 5.85 -2.09
C TYR A 280 34.29 5.60 -3.42
N THR A 281 33.76 4.39 -3.59
CA THR A 281 32.91 4.00 -4.72
C THR A 281 31.56 3.49 -4.25
N LEU A 282 30.51 3.80 -5.03
CA LEU A 282 29.15 3.35 -4.74
C LEU A 282 29.03 1.86 -5.09
N LEU A 283 28.50 1.07 -4.17
CA LEU A 283 28.26 -0.36 -4.36
C LEU A 283 27.04 -0.62 -5.26
N ASP A 284 26.88 -1.88 -5.68
CA ASP A 284 25.78 -2.34 -6.52
C ASP A 284 24.38 -2.11 -5.89
N ASP A 285 24.32 -1.93 -4.57
CA ASP A 285 23.09 -1.59 -3.86
C ASP A 285 22.66 -0.13 -4.05
N THR A 286 23.48 0.69 -4.73
CA THR A 286 23.27 2.13 -5.02
C THR A 286 23.14 3.01 -3.78
N ARG A 287 23.52 2.50 -2.60
CA ARG A 287 23.31 3.19 -1.30
C ARG A 287 24.54 3.20 -0.42
N SER A 288 25.36 2.16 -0.51
CA SER A 288 26.52 1.97 0.34
C SER A 288 27.81 2.37 -0.39
N CYS A 289 28.75 2.90 0.37
CA CYS A 289 30.05 3.35 -0.09
C CYS A 289 31.14 2.39 0.38
N GLN A 290 31.97 1.95 -0.55
CA GLN A 290 33.16 1.15 -0.29
C GLN A 290 34.41 2.00 -0.44
N ASP A 291 35.32 1.89 0.52
CA ASP A 291 36.64 2.52 0.47
C ASP A 291 37.47 1.94 -0.68
N ASN A 292 38.13 2.81 -1.43
CA ASN A 292 38.98 2.41 -2.54
C ASN A 292 40.38 2.12 -2.01
N ASP A 293 40.78 0.85 -2.01
CA ASP A 293 42.16 0.51 -1.63
C ASP A 293 43.16 0.95 -2.72
N GLU A 294 43.73 2.15 -2.60
CA GLU A 294 44.68 2.63 -3.61
C GLU A 294 45.97 1.83 -3.63
N CYS A 295 46.32 1.15 -2.53
CA CYS A 295 47.49 0.28 -2.42
C CYS A 295 47.34 -0.98 -3.27
N ASP A 296 46.13 -1.57 -3.32
CA ASP A 296 45.82 -2.71 -4.16
C ASP A 296 45.64 -2.33 -5.63
N VAL A 297 44.96 -1.21 -5.89
CA VAL A 297 44.67 -0.73 -7.25
C VAL A 297 45.91 -0.08 -7.90
N ARG A 298 47.02 0.07 -7.15
CA ARG A 298 48.25 0.77 -7.57
C ARG A 298 48.00 2.20 -8.04
N ASN A 299 46.96 2.83 -7.51
CA ASN A 299 46.61 4.22 -7.78
C ASN A 299 47.22 5.16 -6.74
N HIS A 300 48.40 4.80 -6.23
CA HIS A 300 49.12 5.56 -5.23
C HIS A 300 50.42 6.15 -5.80
N THR A 301 50.83 7.32 -5.32
CA THR A 301 52.08 7.98 -5.76
C THR A 301 53.28 7.68 -4.85
N CYS A 302 53.18 6.65 -3.99
CA CYS A 302 54.28 6.27 -3.10
C CYS A 302 55.56 5.88 -3.86
N SER A 303 56.70 6.29 -3.33
CA SER A 303 58.02 5.88 -3.83
C SER A 303 58.23 4.37 -3.63
N THR A 304 59.11 3.75 -4.41
CA THR A 304 59.46 2.32 -4.28
C THR A 304 60.08 1.95 -2.93
N GLN A 305 60.59 2.94 -2.19
CA GLN A 305 61.12 2.74 -0.84
C GLN A 305 60.05 2.93 0.25
N GLN A 306 58.90 3.48 -0.07
CA GLN A 306 57.83 3.75 0.89
C GLN A 306 56.85 2.58 0.93
N ALA A 307 56.33 2.29 2.12
CA ALA A 307 55.22 1.37 2.30
C ALA A 307 53.90 2.12 2.09
N CYS A 308 53.03 1.62 1.21
CA CYS A 308 51.66 2.11 1.08
C CYS A 308 50.81 1.51 2.20
N ILE A 309 50.04 2.35 2.89
CA ILE A 309 48.96 1.90 3.78
C ILE A 309 47.65 2.49 3.29
N ASN A 310 46.63 1.64 3.18
CA ASN A 310 45.27 2.07 2.90
C ASN A 310 44.65 2.63 4.20
N ILE A 311 43.93 3.74 4.10
CA ILE A 311 43.20 4.38 5.20
C ILE A 311 41.79 4.77 4.71
N PRO A 312 40.79 4.89 5.59
CA PRO A 312 39.46 5.29 5.13
C PRO A 312 39.48 6.64 4.37
N GLY A 313 39.10 6.61 3.10
CA GLY A 313 39.07 7.75 2.18
C GLY A 313 40.39 8.07 1.49
N GLY A 314 41.40 7.19 1.56
CA GLY A 314 42.63 7.37 0.79
C GLY A 314 43.80 6.50 1.24
N TYR A 315 45.02 6.99 1.00
CA TYR A 315 46.22 6.25 1.38
C TYR A 315 47.29 7.15 2.01
N LYS A 316 48.22 6.52 2.73
CA LYS A 316 49.43 7.18 3.22
C LYS A 316 50.67 6.41 2.79
N CYS A 317 51.68 7.14 2.36
CA CYS A 317 53.00 6.59 2.08
C CYS A 317 53.87 6.74 3.33
N LEU A 318 54.28 5.62 3.91
CA LEU A 318 55.15 5.60 5.09
C LEU A 318 56.59 5.36 4.67
N ASP A 319 57.48 6.24 5.11
CA ASP A 319 58.91 6.03 4.98
C ASP A 319 59.36 4.84 5.85
N PRO A 320 60.39 4.09 5.41
CA PRO A 320 61.03 3.07 6.22
C PRO A 320 61.47 3.65 7.57
N VAL A 321 61.26 2.89 8.64
CA VAL A 321 61.68 3.31 9.99
C VAL A 321 63.19 3.50 10.00
N ARG A 322 63.63 4.70 10.38
CA ARG A 322 65.03 5.02 10.64
C ARG A 322 65.21 5.18 12.14
N CYS A 323 66.07 4.34 12.72
CA CYS A 323 66.41 4.45 14.14
C CYS A 323 67.43 5.58 14.31
N GLU A 324 67.14 6.50 15.22
CA GLU A 324 68.05 7.59 15.59
C GLU A 324 69.15 7.04 16.52
N ASP A 325 70.38 7.57 16.43
CA ASP A 325 71.44 7.24 17.38
C ASP A 325 70.96 7.48 18.83
N PRO A 326 71.18 6.55 19.78
CA PRO A 326 72.05 5.36 19.73
C PRO A 326 71.35 4.04 19.33
N TYR A 327 70.14 4.08 18.77
CA TYR A 327 69.36 2.89 18.45
C TYR A 327 69.78 2.23 17.14
N ILE A 328 69.81 0.90 17.13
CA ILE A 328 70.02 0.09 15.92
C ILE A 328 68.71 -0.58 15.49
N GLN A 329 68.50 -0.68 14.17
CA GLN A 329 67.34 -1.36 13.61
C GLN A 329 67.53 -2.87 13.66
N ILE A 330 66.60 -3.59 14.28
CA ILE A 330 66.62 -5.08 14.29
C ILE A 330 65.62 -5.65 13.30
N SER A 331 64.51 -4.95 13.07
CA SER A 331 63.48 -5.34 12.10
C SER A 331 62.83 -4.08 11.54
N ASP A 332 62.04 -4.21 10.49
CA ASP A 332 61.39 -3.10 9.78
C ASP A 332 60.71 -2.10 10.72
N ASN A 333 60.08 -2.58 11.80
CA ASN A 333 59.35 -1.75 12.76
C ASN A 333 59.94 -1.73 14.18
N ARG A 334 61.19 -2.17 14.40
CA ARG A 334 61.77 -2.28 15.74
C ARG A 334 63.21 -1.79 15.80
N CYS A 335 63.44 -0.85 16.71
CA CYS A 335 64.73 -0.33 17.11
C CYS A 335 65.10 -0.85 18.49
N MET A 336 66.38 -1.12 18.74
CA MET A 336 66.89 -1.51 20.05
C MET A 336 68.13 -0.70 20.41
N CYS A 337 68.23 -0.39 21.69
CA CYS A 337 69.41 0.23 22.26
C CYS A 337 70.40 -0.86 22.69
N PRO A 338 71.61 -0.94 22.10
CA PRO A 338 72.59 -1.95 22.46
C PRO A 338 73.13 -1.72 23.88
N VAL A 339 73.21 -2.80 24.66
CA VAL A 339 73.61 -2.78 26.09
C VAL A 339 75.05 -2.27 26.28
N GLU A 340 75.90 -2.43 25.26
CA GLU A 340 77.28 -1.99 25.25
C GLU A 340 77.44 -0.47 25.15
N ASN A 341 76.41 0.24 24.66
CA ASN A 341 76.47 1.68 24.49
C ASN A 341 76.06 2.38 25.81
N PRO A 342 76.94 3.17 26.44
CA PRO A 342 76.63 3.83 27.72
C PRO A 342 75.48 4.84 27.59
N SER A 343 75.22 5.37 26.40
CA SER A 343 74.08 6.27 26.13
C SER A 343 72.72 5.58 26.27
N CYS A 344 72.69 4.25 26.25
CA CYS A 344 71.49 3.44 26.37
C CYS A 344 71.04 3.18 27.81
N ARG A 345 71.85 3.52 28.81
CA ARG A 345 71.60 3.14 30.22
C ARG A 345 70.25 3.62 30.76
N ASP A 346 69.88 4.86 30.42
CA ASP A 346 68.64 5.51 30.87
C ASP A 346 67.59 5.60 29.76
N GLN A 347 67.84 4.97 28.61
CA GLN A 347 66.94 4.98 27.46
C GLN A 347 66.07 3.71 27.43
N PRO A 348 64.89 3.77 26.79
CA PRO A 348 64.10 2.57 26.52
C PRO A 348 64.92 1.53 25.77
N PHE A 349 64.85 0.27 26.18
CA PHE A 349 65.57 -0.84 25.56
C PHE A 349 65.13 -1.07 24.12
N THR A 350 63.83 -0.93 23.85
CA THR A 350 63.27 -1.11 22.51
C THR A 350 62.25 -0.02 22.19
N ILE A 351 62.22 0.37 20.92
CA ILE A 351 61.19 1.23 20.33
C ILE A 351 60.53 0.46 19.20
N VAL A 352 59.24 0.19 19.32
CA VAL A 352 58.43 -0.49 18.31
C VAL A 352 57.51 0.52 17.63
N HIS A 353 57.57 0.60 16.31
CA HIS A 353 56.72 1.48 15.52
C HIS A 353 55.45 0.74 15.11
N ARG A 354 54.29 1.34 15.37
CA ARG A 354 52.98 0.82 14.95
C ARG A 354 52.17 1.93 14.31
N HIS A 355 51.33 1.56 13.36
CA HIS A 355 50.35 2.43 12.76
C HIS A 355 48.95 1.86 12.96
N MET A 356 47.97 2.73 13.01
CA MET A 356 46.55 2.40 12.94
C MET A 356 45.78 3.58 12.37
N ASP A 357 44.58 3.32 11.89
CA ASP A 357 43.61 4.30 11.42
C ASP A 357 42.45 4.42 12.43
N LEU A 358 41.86 5.62 12.51
CA LEU A 358 40.69 5.89 13.33
C LEU A 358 39.74 6.88 12.64
N ILE A 359 38.46 6.72 12.93
CA ILE A 359 37.39 7.60 12.51
C ILE A 359 37.27 8.82 13.45
N SER A 360 37.18 10.02 12.85
CA SER A 360 37.01 11.32 13.53
C SER A 360 35.79 11.40 14.46
N SER A 361 34.65 10.82 14.05
CA SER A 361 33.36 10.92 14.78
C SER A 361 33.10 9.77 15.76
N ARG A 362 34.11 8.97 16.09
CA ARG A 362 33.93 7.76 16.89
C ARG A 362 33.40 8.10 18.29
N SER A 363 32.44 7.32 18.75
CA SER A 363 31.88 7.47 20.10
C SER A 363 32.93 7.18 21.17
N VAL A 364 32.93 8.02 22.21
CA VAL A 364 33.85 7.92 23.35
C VAL A 364 33.07 7.73 24.65
N PRO A 365 33.63 7.02 25.65
CA PRO A 365 34.95 6.41 25.67
C PRO A 365 35.05 5.12 24.85
N THR A 366 36.17 4.91 24.14
CA THR A 366 36.41 3.71 23.35
C THR A 366 37.83 3.20 23.53
N ASP A 367 37.97 1.88 23.62
CA ASP A 367 39.24 1.17 23.61
C ASP A 367 39.78 1.10 22.16
N ILE A 368 40.99 1.61 21.91
CA ILE A 368 41.56 1.71 20.55
C ILE A 368 42.85 0.90 20.33
N PHE A 369 43.61 0.62 21.39
CA PHE A 369 44.87 -0.11 21.27
C PHE A 369 45.19 -0.85 22.56
N GLN A 370 45.63 -2.11 22.48
CA GLN A 370 46.06 -2.87 23.66
C GLN A 370 47.55 -3.17 23.59
N MET A 371 48.25 -2.86 24.69
CA MET A 371 49.65 -3.23 24.87
C MET A 371 49.76 -4.36 25.90
N GLN A 372 50.64 -5.31 25.61
CA GLN A 372 50.86 -6.48 26.46
C GLN A 372 52.34 -6.88 26.47
N ALA A 373 52.85 -7.22 27.65
CA ALA A 373 54.20 -7.77 27.78
C ALA A 373 54.27 -9.18 27.19
N THR A 374 55.33 -9.47 26.44
CA THR A 374 55.54 -10.80 25.80
C THR A 374 55.84 -11.91 26.80
N THR A 375 56.47 -11.56 27.93
CA THR A 375 56.92 -12.51 28.94
C THR A 375 56.55 -12.01 30.33
N ARG A 376 56.04 -12.91 31.17
CA ARG A 376 55.77 -12.65 32.58
C ARG A 376 56.93 -13.16 33.43
N TYR A 377 57.71 -12.25 34.00
CA TYR A 377 58.77 -12.63 34.92
C TYR A 377 58.22 -12.78 36.35
N PRO A 378 58.52 -13.88 37.07
CA PRO A 378 58.17 -14.00 38.48
C PRO A 378 58.75 -12.84 39.30
N GLY A 379 57.91 -12.20 40.12
CA GLY A 379 58.30 -11.04 40.94
C GLY A 379 58.46 -9.72 40.17
N ALA A 380 58.17 -9.69 38.86
CA ALA A 380 58.11 -8.44 38.11
C ALA A 380 56.71 -7.85 38.08
N TYR A 381 56.62 -6.52 38.15
CA TYR A 381 55.41 -5.77 37.86
C TYR A 381 55.66 -4.79 36.71
N TYR A 382 54.59 -4.44 36.02
CA TYR A 382 54.62 -3.64 34.79
C TYR A 382 53.81 -2.37 35.00
N ILE A 383 54.41 -1.23 34.67
CA ILE A 383 53.75 0.08 34.68
C ILE A 383 53.56 0.50 33.24
N PHE A 384 52.34 0.93 32.90
CA PHE A 384 51.98 1.39 31.56
C PHE A 384 51.62 2.86 31.63
N GLN A 385 52.23 3.68 30.78
CA GLN A 385 52.00 5.12 30.74
C GLN A 385 52.12 5.70 29.34
N ILE A 386 51.49 6.85 29.11
CA ILE A 386 51.69 7.64 27.90
C ILE A 386 52.87 8.57 28.16
N LYS A 387 53.97 8.39 27.43
CA LYS A 387 55.22 9.14 27.59
C LYS A 387 55.16 10.51 26.92
N SER A 388 54.58 10.60 25.72
CA SER A 388 54.43 11.84 24.95
C SER A 388 53.28 11.75 23.93
N GLY A 389 52.88 12.89 23.36
CA GLY A 389 51.89 12.96 22.26
C GLY A 389 50.43 13.09 22.68
N ASN A 390 50.16 13.24 23.98
CA ASN A 390 48.81 13.37 24.54
C ASN A 390 48.57 14.75 25.16
N GLU A 391 49.05 15.82 24.51
CA GLU A 391 48.93 17.20 24.97
C GLU A 391 47.45 17.63 25.06
N GLY A 392 46.60 17.11 24.17
CA GLY A 392 45.15 17.37 24.14
C GLY A 392 44.35 16.65 25.23
N ARG A 393 44.99 15.74 25.99
CA ARG A 393 44.33 14.84 26.97
C ARG A 393 43.16 14.07 26.35
N GLU A 394 43.34 13.64 25.11
CA GLU A 394 42.36 12.89 24.34
C GLU A 394 42.41 11.40 24.71
N PHE A 395 43.55 10.93 25.21
CA PHE A 395 43.79 9.54 25.54
C PHE A 395 44.07 9.33 27.03
N TYR A 396 43.74 8.14 27.51
CA TYR A 396 44.10 7.66 28.84
C TYR A 396 44.55 6.20 28.78
N MET A 397 45.54 5.84 29.60
CA MET A 397 46.06 4.48 29.68
C MET A 397 45.39 3.74 30.84
N ARG A 398 44.58 2.71 30.54
CA ARG A 398 43.90 1.90 31.54
C ARG A 398 44.58 0.54 31.69
N GLN A 399 45.06 0.21 32.87
CA GLN A 399 45.58 -1.13 33.15
C GLN A 399 44.43 -2.15 33.16
N THR A 400 44.49 -3.13 32.27
CA THR A 400 43.45 -4.16 32.11
C THR A 400 43.85 -5.51 32.69
N GLY A 401 45.14 -5.71 32.97
CA GLY A 401 45.65 -6.94 33.53
C GLY A 401 47.03 -6.77 34.17
N PRO A 402 47.60 -7.84 34.75
CA PRO A 402 48.90 -7.80 35.39
C PRO A 402 50.05 -7.52 34.41
N ILE A 403 49.84 -7.81 33.12
CA ILE A 403 50.83 -7.63 32.05
C ILE A 403 50.24 -6.89 30.83
N SER A 404 49.05 -6.30 30.95
CA SER A 404 48.38 -5.64 29.83
C SER A 404 47.69 -4.33 30.22
N ALA A 405 47.64 -3.40 29.29
CA ALA A 405 46.93 -2.14 29.41
C ALA A 405 46.30 -1.75 28.07
N THR A 406 45.19 -1.04 28.12
CA THR A 406 44.42 -0.60 26.95
C THR A 406 44.37 0.91 26.88
N LEU A 407 44.72 1.45 25.72
CA LEU A 407 44.65 2.86 25.38
C LEU A 407 43.19 3.18 25.08
N VAL A 408 42.64 4.09 25.88
CA VAL A 408 41.25 4.50 25.80
C VAL A 408 41.20 5.92 25.27
N MET A 409 40.48 6.11 24.17
CA MET A 409 40.12 7.43 23.67
C MET A 409 38.96 7.97 24.50
N THR A 410 39.14 9.15 25.08
CA THR A 410 38.20 9.78 26.02
C THR A 410 37.51 11.01 25.45
N ARG A 411 38.03 11.55 24.35
CA ARG A 411 37.47 12.69 23.61
C ARG A 411 37.50 12.40 22.12
N PRO A 412 36.46 12.78 21.35
CA PRO A 412 36.48 12.65 19.91
C PRO A 412 37.53 13.61 19.34
N ILE A 413 38.29 13.14 18.35
CA ILE A 413 39.36 13.90 17.71
C ILE A 413 38.86 14.27 16.32
N LYS A 414 38.78 15.57 16.04
CA LYS A 414 38.39 16.03 14.70
C LYS A 414 39.52 15.72 13.72
N GLY A 415 39.22 14.91 12.71
CA GLY A 415 40.07 14.69 11.53
C GLY A 415 39.92 15.82 10.50
N PRO A 416 40.71 15.77 9.41
CA PRO A 416 41.83 14.87 9.18
C PRO A 416 43.07 15.28 9.98
N ARG A 417 43.68 14.37 10.73
CA ARG A 417 44.87 14.64 11.56
C ARG A 417 45.68 13.39 11.83
N ASP A 418 47.00 13.52 11.84
CA ASP A 418 47.90 12.45 12.25
C ASP A 418 48.33 12.69 13.72
N VAL A 419 48.16 11.68 14.57
CA VAL A 419 48.53 11.73 16.00
C VAL A 419 49.65 10.73 16.25
N VAL A 420 50.69 11.14 16.97
CA VAL A 420 51.81 10.26 17.34
C VAL A 420 51.88 10.16 18.85
N LEU A 421 51.73 8.94 19.38
CA LEU A 421 51.80 8.64 20.81
C LEU A 421 53.00 7.75 21.10
N ASP A 422 53.81 8.12 22.09
CA ASP A 422 54.80 7.20 22.65
C ASP A 422 54.21 6.54 23.91
N LEU A 423 53.89 5.25 23.82
CA LEU A 423 53.36 4.45 24.93
C LEU A 423 54.51 3.70 25.59
N GLU A 424 54.76 3.92 26.88
CA GLU A 424 55.86 3.31 27.60
C GLU A 424 55.37 2.21 28.54
N MET A 425 56.01 1.04 28.44
CA MET A 425 55.92 -0.04 29.40
C MET A 425 57.22 -0.09 30.21
N VAL A 426 57.12 0.14 31.52
CA VAL A 426 58.23 0.00 32.46
C VAL A 426 58.12 -1.35 33.17
N THR A 427 59.14 -2.17 33.05
CA THR A 427 59.28 -3.45 33.75
C THR A 427 60.16 -3.25 34.97
N VAL A 428 59.65 -3.58 36.15
CA VAL A 428 60.42 -3.54 37.40
C VAL A 428 60.41 -4.93 38.02
N ASN A 429 61.59 -5.50 38.23
CA ASN A 429 61.77 -6.75 38.96
C ASN A 429 62.62 -6.50 40.20
N THR A 430 62.00 -6.60 41.37
CA THR A 430 62.66 -6.34 42.66
C THR A 430 63.57 -7.49 43.12
N VAL A 431 63.35 -8.70 42.61
CA VAL A 431 64.14 -9.89 42.98
C VAL A 431 65.55 -9.83 42.39
N VAL A 432 65.66 -9.38 41.14
CA VAL A 432 66.95 -9.26 40.42
C VAL A 432 67.44 -7.81 40.29
N ASN A 433 66.78 -6.87 40.98
CA ASN A 433 67.05 -5.42 40.90
C ASN A 433 67.14 -4.89 39.46
N PHE A 434 66.19 -5.30 38.62
CA PHE A 434 66.12 -4.91 37.22
C PHE A 434 65.04 -3.86 37.01
N ARG A 435 65.37 -2.79 36.30
CA ARG A 435 64.41 -1.79 35.81
C ARG A 435 64.72 -1.53 34.35
N GLY A 436 63.70 -1.63 33.51
CA GLY A 436 63.80 -1.36 32.08
C GLY A 436 62.52 -0.75 31.55
N SER A 437 62.61 -0.04 30.43
CA SER A 437 61.42 0.38 29.70
C SER A 437 61.48 -0.01 28.23
N SER A 438 60.30 -0.11 27.62
CA SER A 438 60.13 -0.31 26.18
C SER A 438 59.00 0.59 25.71
N VAL A 439 59.17 1.19 24.54
CA VAL A 439 58.24 2.19 24.00
C VAL A 439 57.60 1.65 22.72
N ILE A 440 56.29 1.84 22.60
CA ILE A 440 55.55 1.69 21.34
C ILE A 440 55.27 3.10 20.83
N ARG A 441 55.84 3.45 19.68
CA ARG A 441 55.52 4.68 18.94
C ARG A 441 54.35 4.37 18.02
N LEU A 442 53.15 4.76 18.45
CA LEU A 442 51.89 4.55 17.75
C LEU A 442 51.55 5.79 16.93
N ARG A 443 51.50 5.65 15.60
CA ARG A 443 50.95 6.66 14.69
C ARG A 443 49.50 6.33 14.40
N ILE A 444 48.61 7.27 14.63
CA ILE A 444 47.17 7.15 14.41
C ILE A 444 46.82 8.12 13.27
N PHE A 445 46.28 7.57 12.19
CA PHE A 445 45.79 8.35 11.05
C PHE A 445 44.28 8.57 11.23
N LEU A 446 43.85 9.82 11.39
CA LEU A 446 42.42 10.13 11.46
C LEU A 446 41.91 10.55 10.09
N SER A 447 40.93 9.81 9.58
CA SER A 447 40.18 10.15 8.37
C SER A 447 39.21 11.30 8.64
N GLU A 448 38.90 12.06 7.59
CA GLU A 448 37.84 13.08 7.63
C GLU A 448 36.45 12.44 7.64
N HIS A 449 36.26 11.40 6.84
CA HIS A 449 34.99 10.71 6.69
C HIS A 449 34.82 9.56 7.70
N PRO A 450 33.61 9.40 8.26
CA PRO A 450 33.40 8.59 9.46
C PRO A 450 33.10 7.10 9.26
N PHE A 451 33.13 6.58 8.04
CA PHE A 451 32.72 5.21 7.74
C PHE A 451 33.89 4.36 7.29
#